data_AF-A0A2T3HZV5-F1
#
_entry.id   AF-A0A2T3HZV5-F1
#
_cell.length_a   1.000
_cell.length_b   1.000
_cell.length_c   1.000
_cell.angle_alpha   90.00
_cell.angle_beta   90.00
_cell.angle_gamma   90.00
#
_symmetry.space_group_name_H-M   'P 1'
#
loop_
_entity.id
_entity.type
_entity.pdbx_description
1 polymer ?
#
loop_
_entity_poly.entity_id
_entity_poly.type
_entity_poly.pdbx_seq_one_letter_code
_entity_poly.pdbx_strand_id
1 'polypeptide(L)'
;MHYGLRQLKIWIKTVSNIDRAVKLIHAPLSVLPLKLLAIVMALTVTGLLMWEPRQFAEDIGGFSAGLAPLMIWATCSAMVFGMGFVPRRWYFQVFFTPYIALPVLLYILGLRFL
;
A
#
# COMPACT_ATOMS: atom_id res chain seq x y z
N MET A 1 3.20 23.79 35.97
CA MET A 1 2.50 22.59 35.44
C MET A 1 1.42 22.87 34.38
N HIS A 2 1.35 24.07 33.77
CA HIS A 2 0.25 24.46 32.86
C HIS A 2 0.58 24.38 31.35
N TYR A 3 1.87 24.32 30.98
CA TYR A 3 2.33 24.30 29.59
C TYR A 3 2.10 22.94 28.88
N GLY A 4 2.21 21.83 29.61
CA GLY A 4 2.00 20.48 29.05
C GLY A 4 0.57 20.23 28.54
N LEU A 5 -0.45 20.75 29.24
CA LEU A 5 -1.87 20.58 28.87
C LEU A 5 -2.26 21.35 27.60
N ARG A 6 -1.65 22.52 27.33
CA ARG A 6 -1.88 23.25 26.07
C ARG A 6 -1.23 22.53 24.90
N GLN A 7 0.00 22.06 25.07
CA GLN A 7 0.69 21.29 24.04
C GLN A 7 -0.06 20.01 23.70
N LEU A 8 -0.60 19.29 24.70
CA LEU A 8 -1.39 18.09 24.46
C LEU A 8 -2.66 18.38 23.63
N LYS A 9 -3.40 19.45 23.96
CA LYS A 9 -4.63 19.82 23.24
C LYS A 9 -4.35 20.23 21.79
N ILE A 10 -3.26 20.98 21.56
CA ILE A 10 -2.83 21.36 20.20
C ILE A 10 -2.47 20.10 19.41
N TRP A 11 -1.68 19.20 20.01
CA TRP A 11 -1.27 17.95 19.36
C TRP A 11 -2.47 17.04 19.02
N ILE A 12 -3.41 16.86 19.96
CA ILE A 12 -4.65 16.08 19.75
C ILE A 12 -5.49 16.70 18.62
N LYS A 13 -5.61 18.04 18.56
CA LYS A 13 -6.38 18.73 17.53
C LYS A 13 -5.73 18.62 16.15
N THR A 14 -4.40 18.67 16.08
CA THR A 14 -3.66 18.49 14.82
C THR A 14 -3.81 17.07 14.29
N VAL A 15 -3.65 16.05 15.15
CA VAL A 15 -3.80 14.65 14.75
C VAL A 15 -5.22 14.35 14.26
N SER A 16 -6.25 14.86 14.94
CA SER A 16 -7.65 14.62 14.55
C SER A 16 -8.03 15.26 13.21
N ASN A 17 -7.44 16.41 12.87
CA ASN A 17 -7.63 17.03 11.56
C ASN A 17 -6.97 16.23 10.43
N ILE A 18 -5.76 15.69 10.66
CA ILE A 18 -5.06 14.82 9.70
C ILE A 18 -5.87 13.54 9.46
N ASP A 19 -6.35 12.88 10.52
CA ASP A 19 -7.18 11.67 10.39
C ASP A 19 -8.43 11.91 9.53
N ARG A 20 -9.05 13.10 9.66
CA ARG A 20 -10.20 13.50 8.83
C ARG A 20 -9.81 13.70 7.37
N ALA A 21 -8.71 14.40 7.10
CA ALA A 21 -8.24 14.65 5.74
C ALA A 21 -7.88 13.33 5.03
N VAL A 22 -7.15 12.44 5.70
CA VAL A 22 -6.76 11.14 5.12
C VAL A 22 -7.98 10.26 4.87
N LYS A 23 -8.98 10.26 5.76
CA LYS A 23 -10.26 9.56 5.53
C LYS A 23 -11.01 10.08 4.32
N LEU A 24 -11.02 11.39 4.08
CA LEU A 24 -11.68 11.98 2.90
C LEU A 24 -10.96 11.57 1.61
N ILE A 25 -9.63 11.57 1.60
CA ILE A 25 -8.82 11.15 0.45
C ILE A 25 -8.97 9.64 0.17
N HIS A 26 -9.12 8.82 1.22
CA HIS A 26 -9.33 7.38 1.09
C HIS A 26 -10.79 6.96 0.88
N ALA A 27 -11.76 7.87 1.03
CA ALA A 27 -13.17 7.60 0.80
C ALA A 27 -13.46 7.03 -0.61
N PRO A 28 -12.95 7.61 -1.72
CA PRO A 28 -13.14 7.03 -3.06
C PRO A 28 -12.40 5.71 -3.27
N LEU A 29 -11.36 5.41 -2.48
CA LEU A 29 -10.65 4.11 -2.54
C LEU A 29 -11.39 3.00 -1.81
N SER A 30 -12.41 3.31 -1.01
CA SER A 30 -13.16 2.27 -0.29
C SER A 30 -14.09 1.44 -1.19
N VAL A 31 -14.19 1.76 -2.48
CA VAL A 31 -15.04 1.05 -3.43
C VAL A 31 -14.59 -0.40 -3.61
N LEU A 32 -15.56 -1.31 -3.53
CA LEU A 32 -15.35 -2.76 -3.63
C LEU A 32 -14.55 -3.18 -4.88
N PRO A 33 -14.75 -2.61 -6.08
CA PRO A 33 -14.02 -3.02 -7.28
C PRO A 33 -12.51 -2.81 -7.17
N LEU A 34 -12.07 -1.70 -6.56
CA LEU A 34 -10.66 -1.37 -6.45
C LEU A 34 -9.95 -2.28 -5.44
N LYS A 35 -10.67 -2.69 -4.40
CA LYS A 35 -10.20 -3.68 -3.43
C LYS A 35 -10.03 -5.06 -4.06
N LEU A 36 -11.03 -5.51 -4.82
CA LEU A 36 -10.96 -6.77 -5.55
C LEU A 36 -9.82 -6.76 -6.57
N LEU A 37 -9.68 -5.66 -7.32
CA LEU A 37 -8.57 -5.48 -8.26
C LEU A 37 -7.21 -5.58 -7.55
N ALA A 38 -7.05 -4.97 -6.37
CA ALA A 38 -5.82 -5.05 -5.60
C ALA A 38 -5.51 -6.48 -5.13
N ILE A 39 -6.52 -7.24 -4.67
CA ILE A 39 -6.36 -8.66 -4.31
C ILE A 39 -5.95 -9.47 -5.52
N VAL A 40 -6.65 -9.32 -6.64
CA VAL A 40 -6.38 -10.07 -7.87
C VAL A 40 -4.95 -9.78 -8.35
N MET A 41 -4.55 -8.50 -8.41
CA MET A 41 -3.18 -8.09 -8.77
C MET A 41 -2.12 -8.72 -7.85
N ALA A 42 -2.34 -8.65 -6.53
CA ALA A 42 -1.39 -9.20 -5.56
C ALA A 42 -1.24 -10.73 -5.71
N LEU A 43 -2.36 -11.44 -5.90
CA LEU A 43 -2.37 -12.87 -6.14
C LEU A 43 -1.74 -13.24 -7.48
N THR A 44 -1.99 -12.47 -8.55
CA THR A 44 -1.37 -12.72 -9.86
C THR A 44 0.14 -12.55 -9.81
N VAL A 45 0.63 -11.46 -9.21
CA VAL A 45 2.08 -11.20 -9.10
C VAL A 45 2.76 -12.28 -8.24
N THR A 46 2.16 -12.64 -7.09
CA THR A 46 2.71 -13.69 -6.22
C THR A 46 2.64 -15.07 -6.86
N GLY A 47 1.56 -15.37 -7.59
CA GLY A 47 1.39 -16.61 -8.32
C GLY A 47 2.40 -16.77 -9.46
N LEU A 48 2.60 -15.72 -10.26
CA LEU A 48 3.62 -15.67 -11.31
C LEU A 48 5.03 -15.85 -10.73
N LEU A 49 5.31 -15.19 -9.60
CA LEU A 49 6.57 -15.34 -8.90
C LEU A 49 6.82 -16.77 -8.41
N MET A 50 5.80 -17.41 -7.83
CA MET A 50 5.91 -18.78 -7.31
C MET A 50 5.94 -19.84 -8.40
N TRP A 51 5.29 -19.59 -9.55
CA TRP A 51 5.23 -20.54 -10.66
C TRP A 51 6.61 -20.78 -11.28
N GLU A 52 7.27 -19.71 -11.73
CA GLU A 52 8.60 -19.77 -12.36
C GLU A 52 9.51 -18.62 -11.91
N PRO A 53 10.16 -18.75 -10.73
CA PRO A 53 10.90 -17.65 -10.11
C PRO A 53 12.13 -17.22 -10.90
N ARG A 54 12.73 -18.12 -11.70
CA ARG A 54 13.90 -17.81 -12.53
C ARG A 54 13.56 -16.87 -13.68
N GLN A 55 12.55 -17.22 -14.47
CA GLN A 55 12.06 -16.36 -15.54
C GLN A 55 11.57 -15.04 -14.98
N PHE A 56 10.80 -15.09 -13.89
CA PHE A 56 10.31 -13.87 -13.26
C PHE A 56 11.45 -12.96 -12.84
N ALA A 57 12.52 -13.47 -12.22
CA ALA A 57 13.69 -12.66 -11.87
C ALA A 57 14.41 -12.09 -13.09
N GLU A 58 14.49 -12.80 -14.21
CA GLU A 58 15.12 -12.31 -15.44
C GLU A 58 14.30 -11.17 -16.07
N ASP A 59 12.98 -11.29 -16.12
CA ASP A 59 12.07 -10.31 -16.74
C ASP A 59 12.06 -8.95 -16.02
N ILE A 60 12.20 -8.94 -14.69
CA ILE A 60 12.30 -7.69 -13.90
C ILE A 60 13.71 -7.08 -13.87
N GLY A 61 14.67 -7.66 -14.61
CA GLY A 61 16.06 -7.19 -14.65
C GLY A 61 16.90 -7.64 -13.46
N GLY A 62 16.52 -8.75 -12.83
CA GLY A 62 17.12 -9.32 -11.63
C GLY A 62 16.44 -8.87 -10.34
N PHE A 63 16.47 -9.72 -9.30
CA PHE A 63 16.13 -9.33 -7.94
C PHE A 63 17.20 -8.39 -7.37
N SER A 64 17.23 -7.15 -7.85
CA SER A 64 18.07 -6.11 -7.27
C SER A 64 17.63 -5.83 -5.83
N ALA A 65 18.58 -5.39 -5.00
CA ALA A 65 18.32 -5.08 -3.58
C ALA A 65 17.22 -4.03 -3.37
N GLY A 66 16.84 -3.27 -4.41
CA GLY A 66 15.72 -2.33 -4.38
C GLY A 66 14.38 -2.93 -4.82
N LEU A 67 14.34 -3.72 -5.90
CA LEU A 67 13.07 -4.23 -6.44
C LEU A 67 12.43 -5.29 -5.54
N ALA A 68 13.23 -6.19 -4.95
CA ALA A 68 12.69 -7.29 -4.15
C ALA A 68 11.88 -6.80 -2.94
N PRO A 69 12.42 -5.91 -2.08
CA PRO A 69 11.67 -5.39 -0.93
C PRO A 69 10.47 -4.55 -1.37
N LEU A 70 10.61 -3.81 -2.47
CA LEU A 70 9.57 -2.94 -3.00
C LEU A 70 8.38 -3.74 -3.54
N MET A 71 8.64 -4.87 -4.20
CA MET A 71 7.59 -5.80 -4.63
C MET A 71 6.89 -6.47 -3.44
N ILE A 72 7.64 -6.93 -2.44
CA ILE A 72 7.07 -7.53 -1.23
C ILE A 72 6.16 -6.50 -0.54
N TRP A 73 6.67 -5.27 -0.36
CA TRP A 73 5.92 -4.17 0.24
C TRP A 73 4.64 -3.83 -0.53
N ALA A 74 4.71 -3.76 -1.86
CA ALA A 74 3.55 -3.47 -2.69
C ALA A 74 2.50 -4.59 -2.63
N THR A 75 2.95 -5.85 -2.68
CA THR A 75 2.08 -7.04 -2.60
C THR A 75 1.34 -7.09 -1.26
N CYS A 76 2.06 -6.95 -0.14
CA CYS A 76 1.44 -7.00 1.17
C CYS A 76 0.54 -5.77 1.44
N SER A 77 0.91 -4.59 0.94
CA SER A 77 0.06 -3.40 1.04
C SER A 77 -1.24 -3.54 0.25
N ALA A 78 -1.18 -4.10 -0.96
CA ALA A 78 -2.36 -4.39 -1.77
C ALA A 78 -3.27 -5.43 -1.11
N MET A 79 -2.70 -6.46 -0.47
CA MET A 79 -3.46 -7.47 0.27
C MET A 79 -4.21 -6.87 1.48
N VAL A 80 -3.53 -6.06 2.30
CA VAL A 80 -4.12 -5.40 3.48
C VAL A 80 -5.25 -4.46 3.08
N PHE A 81 -5.05 -3.68 2.01
CA PHE A 81 -6.08 -2.81 1.46
C PHE A 81 -7.27 -3.58 0.90
N GLY A 82 -6.99 -4.65 0.16
CA GLY A 82 -7.98 -5.53 -0.46
C GLY A 82 -8.92 -6.17 0.55
N MET A 83 -8.38 -6.62 1.70
CA MET A 83 -9.17 -7.17 2.81
C MET A 83 -10.09 -6.13 3.49
N GLY A 84 -9.98 -4.85 3.13
CA GLY A 84 -10.83 -3.79 3.68
C GLY A 84 -10.44 -3.35 5.08
N PHE A 85 -9.20 -3.61 5.50
CA PHE A 85 -8.68 -3.12 6.76
C PHE A 85 -8.61 -1.59 6.72
N VAL A 86 -9.33 -0.90 7.62
CA VAL A 86 -9.29 0.56 7.75
C VAL A 86 -8.34 0.93 8.89
N PRO A 87 -7.09 1.37 8.61
CA PRO A 87 -6.15 1.68 9.68
C PRO A 87 -6.61 2.92 10.45
N ARG A 88 -6.63 2.84 11.78
CA ARG A 88 -7.12 3.92 12.66
C ARG A 88 -6.08 5.01 12.93
N ARG A 89 -4.81 4.78 12.59
CA ARG A 89 -3.70 5.74 12.75
C ARG A 89 -3.21 6.20 11.38
N TRP A 90 -2.95 7.50 11.25
CA TRP A 90 -2.47 8.14 10.03
C TRP A 90 -1.17 7.51 9.47
N TYR A 91 -0.22 7.11 10.32
CA TYR A 91 1.03 6.46 9.87
C TYR A 91 0.76 5.17 9.06
N PHE A 92 -0.17 4.33 9.53
CA PHE A 92 -0.52 3.10 8.84
C PHE A 92 -1.37 3.35 7.59
N GLN A 93 -2.15 4.44 7.56
CA GLN A 93 -2.86 4.83 6.34
C GLN A 93 -1.87 5.23 5.24
N VAL A 94 -0.82 5.99 5.59
CA VAL A 94 0.23 6.37 4.63
C VAL A 94 1.03 5.16 4.17
N PHE A 95 1.47 4.31 5.10
CA PHE A 95 2.27 3.13 4.78
C PHE A 95 1.52 2.11 3.91
N PHE A 96 0.22 1.91 4.14
CA PHE A 96 -0.62 1.01 3.36
C PHE A 96 -1.44 1.73 2.29
N THR A 97 -0.95 2.87 1.78
CA THR A 97 -1.69 3.62 0.77
C THR A 97 -1.71 2.83 -0.56
N PRO A 98 -2.89 2.48 -1.10
CA PRO A 98 -3.00 1.72 -2.35
C PRO A 98 -2.53 2.50 -3.57
N TYR A 99 -2.49 3.83 -3.45
CA TYR A 99 -1.97 4.74 -4.49
C TYR A 99 -0.54 4.44 -4.90
N ILE A 100 0.30 3.92 -4.00
CA ILE A 100 1.67 3.57 -4.34
C ILE A 100 1.75 2.08 -4.70
N ALA A 101 1.04 1.22 -3.96
CA ALA A 101 1.08 -0.22 -4.18
C ALA A 101 0.55 -0.64 -5.56
N LEU A 102 -0.58 -0.08 -6.02
CA LEU A 102 -1.18 -0.43 -7.31
C LEU A 102 -0.29 -0.10 -8.52
N PRO A 103 0.23 1.14 -8.68
CA PRO A 103 1.11 1.43 -9.81
C PRO A 103 2.43 0.66 -9.74
N VAL A 104 2.93 0.33 -8.54
CA VAL A 104 4.11 -0.54 -8.40
C VAL A 104 3.81 -1.96 -8.90
N LEU A 105 2.68 -2.56 -8.49
CA LEU A 105 2.27 -3.88 -8.99
C LEU A 105 2.03 -3.86 -10.50
N LEU A 106 1.38 -2.80 -11.01
CA LEU A 106 1.15 -2.59 -12.43
C LEU A 106 2.48 -2.47 -13.21
N TYR A 107 3.46 -1.75 -12.65
CA TYR A 107 4.78 -1.59 -13.23
C TYR A 107 5.52 -2.92 -13.33
N ILE A 108 5.53 -3.72 -12.25
CA ILE A 108 6.17 -5.04 -12.23
C ILE A 108 5.48 -6.00 -13.20
N LEU A 109 4.15 -5.97 -13.25
CA LEU A 109 3.39 -6.77 -14.20
C LEU A 109 3.64 -6.32 -15.64
N GLY A 110 3.75 -5.01 -15.88
CA GLY A 110 4.09 -4.44 -17.18
C GLY A 110 5.49 -4.84 -17.65
N LEU A 111 6.50 -4.81 -16.77
CA LEU A 111 7.85 -5.29 -17.07
C LEU A 111 7.87 -6.78 -17.46
N ARG A 112 6.99 -7.60 -16.88
CA ARG A 112 6.87 -9.02 -17.24
C ARG A 112 6.24 -9.25 -18.62
N PHE A 113 5.38 -8.34 -19.09
CA PHE A 113 4.67 -8.49 -20.37
C PHE A 113 5.34 -7.75 -21.54
N LEU A 114 6.32 -6.88 -21.28
CA LEU A 114 7.06 -6.10 -22.28
C LEU A 114 8.34 -6.82 -22.71
#